data_AF-A0A6V8ET26-F1
#
_entry.id   AF-A0A6V8ET26-F1
#
_cell.length_a   1.000
_cell.length_b   1.000
_cell.length_c   1.000
_cell.angle_alpha   90.00
_cell.angle_beta   90.00
_cell.angle_gamma   90.00
#
_symmetry.space_group_name_H-M   'P 1'
#
loop_
_entity.id
_entity.type
_entity.pdbx_description
1 polymer ?
#
loop_
_entity_poly.entity_id
_entity_poly.type
_entity_poly.pdbx_seq_one_letter_code
_entity_poly.pdbx_strand_id
1 'polypeptide(L)'
;SEETIRVFTTRPDTLFGVTFVTLAPEHPLAEELVKGTEYEAGWKAMHDVYANMSEFDRIKNLNKKEGVSLGRFAIHPLTGERIPIWAGNFVLATYGTGAVMAVPGHDERDFDFAKTYDLPIKRVLIKNENGDADEELESAYTEDGYMIHSGMDGFDGQFGDAARAAVIDALEATGKGDRRVNWKIRPWLISRQRYWGTPIPIIHCEDCGAVPVPEDQLPVELPRDVVFDGKGNPLETSESFLNVDCPKCGKPARRETDTMDTFVDSSWYFLRYTDANNLEQWYDSDIADYWMNVDFYCGGIEHAQMHLIYARFYTKALRDLGFHSIDEPFNELLCQGMVNKGAPFCETCSVTLPVIHAGSPCPHCDSPLGERSAKMSKSLGNTVSPEQMIEQFGADTVRLFILFAANPTAGMDWSDSAVEANHRVMQQLQTMPDQLLGWNKPAHSIDTWMLARLRQRLQQWSDAMDRYDLRRAVECSHYDMVKDINWY
;
A
#
# COMPACT_ATOMS: atom_id res chain seq x y z
N SER A 1 -40.74 14.05 -0.59
CA SER A 1 -40.22 12.80 -1.15
C SER A 1 -40.20 11.76 -0.03
N GLU A 2 -40.41 10.49 -0.34
CA GLU A 2 -40.19 9.37 0.59
C GLU A 2 -38.76 8.81 0.48
N GLU A 3 -37.93 9.38 -0.41
CA GLU A 3 -36.55 8.98 -0.61
C GLU A 3 -35.70 9.17 0.67
N THR A 4 -34.84 8.18 0.94
CA THR A 4 -33.95 8.15 2.11
C THR A 4 -32.50 8.28 1.68
N ILE A 5 -31.75 9.20 2.29
CA ILE A 5 -30.30 9.30 2.10
C ILE A 5 -29.62 8.49 3.20
N ARG A 6 -28.99 7.38 2.82
CA ARG A 6 -28.19 6.58 3.74
C ARG A 6 -26.76 7.09 3.74
N VAL A 7 -26.19 7.31 4.93
CA VAL A 7 -24.80 7.73 5.12
C VAL A 7 -24.05 6.68 5.96
N PHE A 8 -22.73 6.69 5.86
CA PHE A 8 -21.85 5.95 6.77
C PHE A 8 -20.98 6.93 7.55
N THR A 9 -20.85 6.73 8.85
CA THR A 9 -19.96 7.52 9.71
C THR A 9 -19.25 6.62 10.72
N THR A 10 -17.97 6.91 10.97
CA THR A 10 -17.21 6.34 12.10
C THR A 10 -17.33 7.19 13.36
N ARG A 11 -18.01 8.34 13.28
CA ARG A 11 -18.22 9.31 14.36
C ARG A 11 -19.70 9.53 14.62
N PRO A 12 -20.47 8.51 15.03
CA PRO A 12 -21.88 8.70 15.38
C PRO A 12 -22.05 9.64 16.58
N ASP A 13 -21.04 9.74 17.46
CA ASP A 13 -20.97 10.70 18.58
C ASP A 13 -21.11 12.16 18.14
N THR A 14 -20.84 12.48 16.87
CA THR A 14 -20.92 13.86 16.35
C THR A 14 -22.21 14.14 15.56
N LEU A 15 -23.17 13.21 15.54
CA LEU A 15 -24.39 13.31 14.72
C LEU A 15 -25.16 14.61 14.93
N PHE A 16 -25.25 15.11 16.16
CA PHE A 16 -25.96 16.36 16.47
C PHE A 16 -25.27 17.62 15.90
N GLY A 17 -24.01 17.50 15.48
CA GLY A 17 -23.24 18.55 14.83
C GLY A 17 -23.44 18.61 13.32
N VAL A 18 -24.28 17.74 12.74
CA VAL A 18 -24.51 17.74 11.29
C VAL A 18 -25.21 19.01 10.85
N THR A 19 -24.59 19.76 9.94
CA THR A 19 -25.14 21.02 9.41
C THR A 19 -25.42 21.01 7.92
N PHE A 20 -24.89 20.03 7.17
CA PHE A 20 -25.25 19.74 5.79
C PHE A 20 -25.02 18.26 5.47
N VAL A 21 -25.59 17.78 4.36
CA VAL A 21 -25.31 16.46 3.81
C VAL A 21 -24.68 16.63 2.43
N THR A 22 -23.62 15.88 2.15
CA THR A 22 -22.93 15.94 0.85
C THR A 22 -23.07 14.62 0.12
N LEU A 23 -23.56 14.69 -1.11
CA LEU A 23 -23.62 13.58 -2.06
C LEU A 23 -22.44 13.67 -3.04
N ALA A 24 -21.97 12.52 -3.51
CA ALA A 24 -21.11 12.49 -4.69
C ALA A 24 -21.89 13.10 -5.89
N PRO A 25 -21.23 13.83 -6.81
CA PRO A 25 -21.90 14.36 -7.99
C PRO A 25 -22.64 13.28 -8.79
N GLU A 26 -22.07 12.08 -8.85
CA GLU A 26 -22.59 10.90 -9.56
C GLU A 26 -23.62 10.08 -8.76
N HIS A 27 -23.95 10.51 -7.53
CA HIS A 27 -24.92 9.80 -6.71
C HIS A 27 -26.31 9.86 -7.39
N PRO A 28 -27.06 8.74 -7.50
CA PRO A 28 -28.35 8.72 -8.21
C PRO A 28 -29.36 9.78 -7.71
N LEU A 29 -29.44 9.97 -6.39
CA LEU A 29 -30.30 11.02 -5.80
C LEU A 29 -29.84 12.45 -6.09
N ALA A 30 -28.58 12.69 -6.47
CA ALA A 30 -28.11 14.06 -6.71
C ALA A 30 -28.81 14.68 -7.93
N GLU A 31 -28.94 13.92 -9.03
CA GLU A 31 -29.68 14.32 -10.23
C GLU A 31 -31.17 14.56 -9.92
N GLU A 32 -31.79 13.64 -9.17
CA GLU A 32 -33.21 13.73 -8.85
C GLU A 32 -33.51 14.97 -7.97
N LEU A 33 -32.69 15.21 -6.95
CA LEU A 33 -32.91 16.29 -5.98
C LEU A 33 -32.71 17.67 -6.60
N VAL A 34 -31.72 17.82 -7.49
CA VAL A 34 -31.41 19.12 -8.10
C VAL A 34 -32.35 19.50 -9.24
N LYS A 35 -33.06 18.52 -9.81
CA LYS A 35 -33.96 18.73 -10.95
C LYS A 35 -35.02 19.80 -10.64
N GLY A 36 -35.14 20.77 -11.55
CA GLY A 36 -36.07 21.89 -11.45
C GLY A 36 -35.67 22.94 -10.40
N THR A 37 -34.43 22.92 -9.90
CA THR A 37 -33.87 23.97 -9.05
C THR A 37 -32.98 24.91 -9.87
N GLU A 38 -32.69 26.09 -9.33
CA GLU A 38 -31.74 27.02 -9.94
C GLU A 38 -30.29 26.47 -10.00
N TYR A 39 -30.00 25.40 -9.25
CA TYR A 39 -28.67 24.81 -9.14
C TYR A 39 -28.40 23.68 -10.15
N GLU A 40 -29.40 23.28 -10.94
CA GLU A 40 -29.30 22.15 -11.88
C GLU A 40 -28.16 22.32 -12.89
N ALA A 41 -27.98 23.53 -13.43
CA ALA A 41 -26.89 23.83 -14.35
C ALA A 41 -25.51 23.71 -13.69
N GLY A 42 -25.39 24.16 -12.43
CA GLY A 42 -24.15 24.08 -11.66
C GLY A 42 -23.79 22.65 -11.30
N TRP A 43 -24.76 21.86 -10.84
CA TRP A 43 -24.56 20.43 -10.56
C TRP A 43 -24.17 19.68 -11.84
N LYS A 44 -24.82 19.93 -12.98
CA LYS A 44 -24.50 19.27 -14.23
C LYS A 44 -23.06 19.54 -14.68
N ALA A 45 -22.62 20.80 -14.60
CA ALA A 45 -21.24 21.16 -14.92
C ALA A 45 -20.24 20.43 -14.03
N MET A 46 -20.53 20.30 -12.73
CA MET A 46 -19.71 19.53 -11.79
C MET A 46 -19.73 18.03 -12.12
N HIS A 47 -20.90 17.45 -12.32
CA HIS A 47 -21.08 16.04 -12.66
C HIS A 47 -20.27 15.67 -13.91
N ASP A 48 -20.39 16.44 -14.99
CA ASP A 48 -19.73 16.15 -16.26
C ASP A 48 -18.19 16.20 -16.16
N VAL A 49 -17.67 17.00 -15.22
CA VAL A 49 -16.23 17.03 -14.90
C VAL A 49 -15.82 15.78 -14.12
N TYR A 50 -16.48 15.49 -13.00
CA TYR A 50 -16.02 14.48 -12.04
C TYR A 50 -16.39 13.04 -12.43
N ALA A 51 -17.50 12.85 -13.14
CA ALA A 51 -17.90 11.53 -13.65
C ALA A 51 -16.91 10.98 -14.69
N ASN A 52 -16.18 11.86 -15.38
CA ASN A 52 -15.19 11.51 -16.41
C ASN A 52 -13.74 11.52 -15.88
N MET A 53 -13.52 11.83 -14.60
CA MET A 53 -12.19 11.79 -14.00
C MET A 53 -11.88 10.41 -13.43
N SER A 54 -10.63 9.97 -13.60
CA SER A 54 -10.14 8.79 -12.90
C SER A 54 -10.20 9.01 -11.38
N GLU A 55 -10.41 7.95 -10.60
CA GLU A 55 -10.41 8.05 -9.13
C GLU A 55 -9.09 8.64 -8.60
N PHE A 56 -7.96 8.33 -9.25
CA PHE A 56 -6.65 8.88 -8.91
C PHE A 56 -6.57 10.40 -9.12
N ASP A 57 -7.11 10.89 -10.24
CA ASP A 57 -7.16 12.33 -10.50
C ASP A 57 -8.17 13.04 -9.59
N ARG A 58 -9.27 12.38 -9.23
CA ARG A 58 -10.19 12.89 -8.20
C ARG A 58 -9.47 13.04 -6.86
N ILE A 59 -8.72 12.03 -6.42
CA ILE A 59 -7.93 12.08 -5.19
C ILE A 59 -6.93 13.25 -5.20
N LYS A 60 -6.23 13.48 -6.31
CA LYS A 60 -5.32 14.63 -6.46
C LYS A 60 -6.03 15.98 -6.37
N ASN A 61 -7.27 16.06 -6.82
CA ASN A 61 -8.06 17.29 -6.82
C ASN A 61 -8.89 17.50 -5.53
N LEU A 62 -8.84 16.59 -4.55
CA LEU A 62 -9.58 16.71 -3.28
C LEU A 62 -9.25 17.96 -2.47
N ASN A 63 -8.11 18.61 -2.74
CA ASN A 63 -7.69 19.83 -2.08
C ASN A 63 -8.49 21.06 -2.56
N LYS A 64 -9.04 21.03 -3.77
CA LYS A 64 -9.97 22.04 -4.27
C LYS A 64 -11.37 21.60 -3.89
N LYS A 65 -11.90 22.12 -2.79
CA LYS A 65 -13.26 21.82 -2.35
C LYS A 65 -14.25 22.55 -3.25
N GLU A 66 -14.93 21.81 -4.12
CA GLU A 66 -15.99 22.33 -4.97
C GLU A 66 -17.31 21.67 -4.61
N GLY A 67 -18.36 22.47 -4.46
CA GLY A 67 -19.70 22.02 -4.16
C GLY A 67 -20.78 22.90 -4.76
N VAL A 68 -21.94 22.29 -4.97
CA VAL A 68 -23.16 22.96 -5.45
C VAL A 68 -24.34 22.52 -4.58
N SER A 69 -25.12 23.49 -4.10
CA SER A 69 -26.38 23.21 -3.39
C SER A 69 -27.34 22.46 -4.29
N LEU A 70 -28.11 21.51 -3.76
CA LEU A 70 -29.16 20.83 -4.52
C LEU A 70 -30.53 21.51 -4.35
N GLY A 71 -30.61 22.62 -3.59
CA GLY A 71 -31.87 23.33 -3.33
C GLY A 71 -32.92 22.48 -2.58
N ARG A 72 -32.46 21.44 -1.89
CA ARG A 72 -33.29 20.49 -1.12
C ARG A 72 -32.68 20.29 0.28
N PHE A 73 -33.49 19.74 1.16
CA PHE A 73 -33.15 19.53 2.56
C PHE A 73 -33.44 18.09 2.98
N ALA A 74 -32.52 17.51 3.74
CA ALA A 74 -32.73 16.29 4.51
C ALA A 74 -33.34 16.64 5.87
N ILE A 75 -33.93 15.65 6.54
CA ILE A 75 -34.42 15.78 7.92
C ILE A 75 -33.45 15.03 8.83
N HIS A 76 -32.92 15.72 9.84
CA HIS A 76 -32.07 15.08 10.85
C HIS A 76 -32.83 13.94 11.54
N PRO A 77 -32.28 12.72 11.62
CA PRO A 77 -33.03 11.55 12.08
C PRO A 77 -33.50 11.66 13.54
N LEU A 78 -32.71 12.28 14.43
CA LEU A 78 -33.06 12.45 15.84
C LEU A 78 -33.75 13.79 16.15
N THR A 79 -33.13 14.93 15.79
CA THR A 79 -33.65 16.28 16.11
C THR A 79 -34.79 16.77 15.21
N GLY A 80 -34.95 16.22 14.01
CA GLY A 80 -35.94 16.68 13.02
C GLY A 80 -35.57 18.00 12.30
N GLU A 81 -34.39 18.56 12.55
CA GLU A 81 -33.92 19.77 11.88
C GLU A 81 -33.79 19.58 10.36
N ARG A 82 -34.00 20.67 9.60
CA ARG A 82 -33.82 20.68 8.15
C ARG A 82 -32.36 20.96 7.82
N ILE A 83 -31.72 20.03 7.11
CA ILE A 83 -30.31 20.06 6.79
C ILE A 83 -30.14 20.23 5.27
N PRO A 84 -29.47 21.28 4.78
CA PRO A 84 -29.27 21.48 3.34
C PRO A 84 -28.47 20.33 2.72
N ILE A 85 -28.84 19.95 1.50
CA ILE A 85 -28.16 18.90 0.72
C ILE A 85 -27.30 19.54 -0.37
N TRP A 86 -26.06 19.10 -0.46
CA TRP A 86 -25.06 19.54 -1.43
C TRP A 86 -24.55 18.37 -2.26
N ALA A 87 -24.11 18.64 -3.48
CA ALA A 87 -23.16 17.78 -4.18
C ALA A 87 -21.75 18.34 -3.98
N GLY A 88 -20.76 17.47 -3.74
CA GLY A 88 -19.38 17.88 -3.50
C GLY A 88 -18.37 16.92 -4.10
N ASN A 89 -17.31 17.47 -4.72
CA ASN A 89 -16.32 16.67 -5.45
C ASN A 89 -15.48 15.73 -4.58
N PHE A 90 -15.45 15.98 -3.28
CA PHE A 90 -14.69 15.23 -2.27
C PHE A 90 -15.40 13.98 -1.72
N VAL A 91 -16.65 13.74 -2.14
CA VAL A 91 -17.39 12.52 -1.85
C VAL A 91 -17.32 11.60 -3.07
N LEU A 92 -16.84 10.37 -2.87
CA LEU A 92 -16.69 9.37 -3.93
C LEU A 92 -17.92 8.46 -3.93
N ALA A 93 -18.58 8.32 -5.08
CA ALA A 93 -19.76 7.46 -5.23
C ALA A 93 -19.47 5.98 -4.90
N THR A 94 -18.24 5.53 -5.12
CA THR A 94 -17.77 4.16 -4.87
C THR A 94 -17.38 3.88 -3.41
N TYR A 95 -17.39 4.90 -2.54
CA TYR A 95 -16.99 4.77 -1.14
C TYR A 95 -18.17 4.92 -0.19
N GLY A 96 -18.33 3.95 0.72
CA GLY A 96 -19.46 3.92 1.66
C GLY A 96 -20.79 3.83 0.90
N THR A 97 -21.65 4.83 1.08
CA THR A 97 -22.94 4.95 0.40
C THR A 97 -22.93 6.01 -0.72
N GLY A 98 -21.78 6.62 -1.02
CA GLY A 98 -21.70 7.78 -1.91
C GLY A 98 -22.31 9.06 -1.34
N ALA A 99 -22.64 9.06 -0.04
CA ALA A 99 -23.20 10.17 0.71
C ALA A 99 -22.56 10.23 2.11
N VAL A 100 -22.29 11.44 2.59
CA VAL A 100 -21.73 11.67 3.93
C VAL A 100 -22.54 12.74 4.66
N MET A 101 -22.73 12.53 5.96
CA MET A 101 -23.15 13.61 6.86
C MET A 101 -21.94 14.52 7.09
N ALA A 102 -22.12 15.83 7.02
CA ALA A 102 -21.03 16.76 7.24
C ALA A 102 -21.12 17.37 8.63
N VAL A 103 -20.03 17.25 9.41
CA VAL A 103 -19.94 17.77 10.77
C VAL A 103 -18.74 18.72 10.88
N PRO A 104 -18.89 19.98 10.44
CA PRO A 104 -17.77 20.93 10.36
C PRO A 104 -17.04 21.14 11.68
N GLY A 105 -17.72 21.06 12.83
CA GLY A 105 -17.05 21.19 14.12
C GLY A 105 -16.01 20.10 14.40
N HIS A 106 -16.07 18.96 13.70
CA HIS A 106 -15.33 17.74 14.05
C HIS A 106 -14.74 16.96 12.86
N ASP A 107 -14.82 17.47 11.63
CA ASP A 107 -14.09 16.98 10.46
C ASP A 107 -13.48 18.17 9.70
N GLU A 108 -12.15 18.14 9.49
CA GLU A 108 -11.42 19.23 8.84
C GLU A 108 -11.90 19.52 7.41
N ARG A 109 -12.29 18.48 6.65
CA ARG A 109 -12.74 18.64 5.27
C ARG A 109 -14.10 19.32 5.22
N ASP A 110 -14.97 18.96 6.16
CA ASP A 110 -16.28 19.58 6.32
C ASP A 110 -16.14 21.02 6.83
N PHE A 111 -15.17 21.30 7.70
CA PHE A 111 -14.86 22.64 8.20
C PHE A 111 -14.39 23.57 7.09
N ASP A 112 -13.44 23.15 6.27
CA ASP A 112 -12.95 23.93 5.14
C ASP A 112 -14.06 24.19 4.12
N PHE A 113 -14.87 23.17 3.83
CA PHE A 113 -16.02 23.31 2.94
C PHE A 113 -17.04 24.29 3.53
N ALA A 114 -17.35 24.18 4.82
CA ALA A 114 -18.29 25.07 5.50
C ALA A 114 -17.81 26.52 5.49
N LYS A 115 -16.52 26.78 5.76
CA LYS A 115 -15.93 28.13 5.67
C LYS A 115 -15.98 28.68 4.25
N THR A 116 -15.74 27.85 3.24
CA THR A 116 -15.74 28.27 1.83
C THR A 116 -17.14 28.67 1.35
N TYR A 117 -18.17 27.96 1.81
CA TYR A 117 -19.56 28.14 1.36
C TYR A 117 -20.47 28.82 2.39
N ASP A 118 -19.90 29.40 3.45
CA ASP A 118 -20.61 30.08 4.55
C ASP A 118 -21.73 29.20 5.16
N LEU A 119 -21.42 27.93 5.41
CA LEU A 119 -22.34 26.97 6.02
C LEU A 119 -22.18 26.95 7.54
N PRO A 120 -23.24 26.62 8.30
CA PRO A 120 -23.18 26.60 9.76
C PRO A 120 -22.12 25.60 10.27
N ILE A 121 -21.42 25.98 11.33
CA ILE A 121 -20.46 25.15 12.05
C ILE A 121 -20.98 24.99 13.48
N LYS A 122 -21.25 23.75 13.89
CA LYS A 122 -21.73 23.41 15.24
C LYS A 122 -20.67 22.59 15.97
N ARG A 123 -20.30 23.04 17.17
CA ARG A 123 -19.49 22.28 18.13
C ARG A 123 -20.41 21.39 18.96
N VAL A 124 -20.15 20.09 18.95
CA VAL A 124 -20.87 19.08 19.75
C VAL A 124 -19.96 18.18 20.59
N LEU A 125 -18.64 18.42 20.55
CA LEU A 125 -17.66 17.79 21.43
C LEU A 125 -16.71 18.81 22.03
N ILE A 126 -16.35 18.60 23.30
CA ILE A 126 -15.31 19.35 24.00
C ILE A 126 -14.31 18.40 24.67
N LYS A 127 -13.05 18.82 24.73
CA LYS A 127 -11.96 18.00 25.29
C LYS A 127 -12.16 17.63 26.76
N ASN A 128 -12.66 18.57 27.56
CA ASN A 128 -12.87 18.41 28.99
C ASN A 128 -14.37 18.55 29.28
N GLU A 129 -14.91 17.74 30.19
CA GLU A 129 -16.34 17.75 30.57
C GLU A 129 -16.86 19.13 30.98
N ASN A 130 -15.98 19.96 31.56
CA ASN A 130 -16.26 21.34 31.97
C ASN A 130 -15.49 22.37 31.13
N GLY A 131 -15.12 22.01 29.89
CA GLY A 131 -14.50 22.93 28.93
C GLY A 131 -15.47 24.02 28.46
N ASP A 132 -14.93 25.04 27.81
CA ASP A 132 -15.74 26.10 27.21
C ASP A 132 -16.46 25.58 25.95
N ALA A 133 -17.78 25.47 26.05
CA ALA A 133 -18.65 25.02 24.98
C ALA A 133 -18.79 26.05 23.84
N ASP A 134 -18.55 27.32 24.14
CA ASP A 134 -18.80 28.46 23.25
C ASP A 134 -17.52 29.07 22.67
N GLU A 135 -16.36 28.50 23.00
CA GLU A 135 -15.08 28.93 22.43
C GLU A 135 -15.10 28.83 20.89
N GLU A 136 -14.54 29.83 20.22
CA GLU A 136 -14.51 29.89 18.76
C GLU A 136 -13.68 28.73 18.19
N LEU A 137 -14.17 28.09 17.11
CA LEU A 137 -13.44 27.05 16.40
C LEU A 137 -12.55 27.67 15.32
N GLU A 138 -11.24 27.74 15.56
CA GLU A 138 -10.27 28.11 14.52
C GLU A 138 -10.10 26.99 13.47
N SER A 139 -10.19 25.74 13.92
CA SER A 139 -10.17 24.49 13.14
C SER A 139 -11.15 23.45 13.70
N ALA A 140 -11.41 22.37 12.96
CA ALA A 140 -12.21 21.25 13.44
C ALA A 140 -11.54 20.55 14.63
N TYR A 141 -12.33 20.19 15.66
CA TYR A 141 -11.88 19.37 16.77
C TYR A 141 -12.10 17.89 16.46
N THR A 142 -11.02 17.19 16.05
CA THR A 142 -11.09 15.82 15.51
C THR A 142 -10.87 14.70 16.54
N GLU A 143 -10.42 15.05 17.75
CA GLU A 143 -10.18 14.09 18.83
C GLU A 143 -11.49 13.59 19.47
N ASP A 144 -11.37 12.60 20.36
CA ASP A 144 -12.48 12.18 21.21
C ASP A 144 -12.75 13.23 22.30
N GLY A 145 -14.03 13.53 22.54
CA GLY A 145 -14.48 14.54 23.49
C GLY A 145 -15.79 14.18 24.17
N TYR A 146 -16.18 15.01 25.14
CA TYR A 146 -17.47 14.95 25.82
C TYR A 146 -18.55 15.59 24.95
N MET A 147 -19.67 14.90 24.77
CA MET A 147 -20.82 15.40 24.02
C MET A 147 -21.42 16.64 24.68
N ILE A 148 -21.70 17.64 23.88
CA ILE A 148 -22.43 18.87 24.25
C ILE A 148 -23.37 19.27 23.13
N HIS A 149 -24.34 20.14 23.43
CA HIS A 149 -25.24 20.72 22.44
C HIS A 149 -26.01 19.67 21.62
N SER A 150 -26.27 18.49 22.19
CA SER A 150 -27.01 17.42 21.50
C SER A 150 -28.50 17.76 21.33
N GLY A 151 -29.03 18.68 22.15
CA GLY A 151 -30.43 19.10 22.08
C GLY A 151 -31.44 18.02 22.47
N MET A 152 -30.97 16.90 23.05
CA MET A 152 -31.77 15.77 23.53
C MET A 152 -31.20 15.24 24.85
N ASP A 153 -32.07 14.83 25.77
CA ASP A 153 -31.67 14.25 27.04
C ASP A 153 -30.95 12.91 26.84
N GLY A 154 -29.93 12.67 27.66
CA GLY A 154 -29.21 11.40 27.71
C GLY A 154 -27.96 11.32 26.83
N PHE A 155 -27.56 12.40 26.12
CA PHE A 155 -26.35 12.42 25.30
C PHE A 155 -25.24 13.30 25.88
N ASP A 156 -25.56 14.54 26.29
CA ASP A 156 -24.57 15.48 26.80
C ASP A 156 -23.84 14.91 28.04
N GLY A 157 -22.52 15.11 28.09
CA GLY A 157 -21.62 14.56 29.12
C GLY A 157 -21.09 13.16 28.84
N GLN A 158 -21.58 12.45 27.81
CA GLN A 158 -20.99 11.16 27.43
C GLN A 158 -19.68 11.32 26.65
N PHE A 159 -18.77 10.35 26.77
CA PHE A 159 -17.43 10.38 26.14
C PHE A 159 -17.11 9.08 25.37
N GLY A 160 -16.38 9.20 24.26
CA GLY A 160 -15.78 8.08 23.54
C GLY A 160 -16.79 7.01 23.10
N ASP A 161 -16.49 5.74 23.40
CA ASP A 161 -17.32 4.62 22.94
C ASP A 161 -18.72 4.58 23.56
N ALA A 162 -18.89 5.12 24.77
CA ALA A 162 -20.21 5.24 25.39
C ALA A 162 -21.09 6.22 24.61
N ALA A 163 -20.55 7.40 24.27
CA ALA A 163 -21.21 8.40 23.43
C ALA A 163 -21.60 7.82 22.06
N ARG A 164 -20.65 7.12 21.40
CA ARG A 164 -20.91 6.44 20.12
C ARG A 164 -22.02 5.41 20.24
N ALA A 165 -22.00 4.58 21.28
CA ALA A 165 -23.03 3.57 21.52
C ALA A 165 -24.40 4.19 21.77
N ALA A 166 -24.50 5.24 22.59
CA ALA A 166 -25.77 5.91 22.88
C ALA A 166 -26.45 6.46 21.62
N VAL A 167 -25.69 7.07 20.70
CA VAL A 167 -26.25 7.56 19.43
C VAL A 167 -26.66 6.41 18.50
N ILE A 168 -25.86 5.35 18.41
CA ILE A 168 -26.20 4.17 17.61
C ILE A 168 -27.51 3.55 18.12
N ASP A 169 -27.62 3.33 19.43
CA ASP A 169 -28.78 2.68 20.03
C ASP A 169 -30.05 3.53 19.84
N ALA A 170 -29.94 4.86 19.90
CA ALA A 170 -31.05 5.77 19.60
C ALA A 170 -31.51 5.73 18.13
N LEU A 171 -30.56 5.62 17.19
CA LEU A 171 -30.86 5.43 15.77
C LEU A 171 -31.52 4.08 15.50
N GLU A 172 -31.05 3.00 16.14
CA GLU A 172 -31.64 1.66 16.01
C GLU A 172 -33.05 1.59 16.61
N ALA A 173 -33.25 2.17 17.79
CA ALA A 173 -34.57 2.22 18.45
C ALA A 173 -35.64 2.95 17.63
N THR A 174 -35.22 3.92 16.81
CA THR A 174 -36.12 4.67 15.92
C THR A 174 -36.19 4.11 14.50
N GLY A 175 -35.45 3.04 14.20
CA GLY A 175 -35.37 2.44 12.87
C GLY A 175 -34.71 3.34 11.82
N LYS A 176 -33.89 4.32 12.24
CA LYS A 176 -33.24 5.32 11.38
C LYS A 176 -31.74 5.09 11.18
N GLY A 177 -31.21 3.98 11.69
CA GLY A 177 -29.84 3.53 11.47
C GLY A 177 -29.59 2.14 12.04
N ASP A 178 -28.44 1.58 11.68
CA ASP A 178 -27.98 0.26 12.12
C ASP A 178 -26.46 0.27 12.34
N ARG A 179 -26.00 -0.45 13.36
CA ARG A 179 -24.57 -0.61 13.64
C ARG A 179 -23.89 -1.40 12.52
N ARG A 180 -22.80 -0.86 11.98
CA ARG A 180 -22.07 -1.48 10.87
C ARG A 180 -20.56 -1.44 11.09
N VAL A 181 -19.90 -2.59 10.92
CA VAL A 181 -18.45 -2.65 10.73
C VAL A 181 -18.15 -2.43 9.26
N ASN A 182 -17.20 -1.53 8.97
CA ASN A 182 -16.76 -1.24 7.63
C ASN A 182 -15.24 -1.33 7.54
N TRP A 183 -14.73 -1.71 6.37
CA TRP A 183 -13.30 -1.85 6.13
C TRP A 183 -12.87 -0.91 5.02
N LYS A 184 -11.69 -0.30 5.17
CA LYS A 184 -11.08 0.50 4.10
C LYS A 184 -10.54 -0.38 2.96
N ILE A 185 -10.15 -1.62 3.26
CA ILE A 185 -9.66 -2.57 2.26
C ILE A 185 -10.79 -2.93 1.29
N ARG A 186 -10.49 -2.94 -0.01
CA ARG A 186 -11.43 -3.28 -1.08
C ARG A 186 -11.14 -4.70 -1.60
N PRO A 187 -12.11 -5.35 -2.26
CA PRO A 187 -11.83 -6.58 -2.99
C PRO A 187 -10.68 -6.38 -3.98
N TRP A 188 -9.84 -7.40 -4.11
CA TRP A 188 -8.70 -7.35 -5.01
C TRP A 188 -9.15 -7.56 -6.45
N LEU A 189 -8.98 -6.53 -7.28
CA LEU A 189 -9.17 -6.63 -8.73
C LEU A 189 -7.99 -7.39 -9.34
N ILE A 190 -8.18 -8.68 -9.66
CA ILE A 190 -7.13 -9.54 -10.25
C ILE A 190 -7.09 -9.49 -11.78
N SER A 191 -8.17 -9.15 -12.47
CA SER A 191 -8.20 -9.20 -13.94
C SER A 191 -7.35 -8.10 -14.57
N ARG A 192 -6.58 -8.44 -15.61
CA ARG A 192 -5.71 -7.53 -16.37
C ARG A 192 -5.95 -7.73 -17.86
N GLN A 193 -6.18 -6.64 -18.58
CA GLN A 193 -6.25 -6.61 -20.04
C GLN A 193 -4.85 -6.62 -20.65
N ARG A 194 -4.07 -7.66 -20.33
CA ARG A 194 -2.68 -7.84 -20.78
C ARG A 194 -2.47 -9.28 -21.22
N TYR A 195 -1.61 -9.46 -22.21
CA TYR A 195 -1.22 -10.78 -22.70
C TYR A 195 -0.34 -11.55 -21.70
N TRP A 196 0.71 -10.91 -21.15
CA TRP A 196 1.71 -11.62 -20.35
C TRP A 196 1.25 -11.80 -18.90
N GLY A 197 0.47 -12.85 -18.66
CA GLY A 197 -0.01 -13.28 -17.36
C GLY A 197 -0.73 -14.63 -17.44
N THR A 198 -1.08 -15.18 -16.27
CA THR A 198 -1.80 -16.46 -16.18
C THR A 198 -3.24 -16.29 -16.71
N PRO A 199 -3.69 -17.04 -17.74
CA PRO A 199 -5.08 -16.96 -18.21
C PRO A 199 -6.08 -17.29 -17.11
N ILE A 200 -7.14 -16.49 -16.99
CA ILE A 200 -8.21 -16.77 -16.03
C ILE A 200 -9.03 -17.98 -16.54
N PRO A 201 -9.20 -19.06 -15.75
CA PRO A 201 -9.83 -20.31 -16.20
C PRO A 201 -11.37 -20.22 -16.20
N ILE A 202 -11.92 -19.24 -16.92
CA ILE A 202 -13.36 -19.00 -17.08
C ILE A 202 -13.73 -19.05 -18.58
N ILE A 203 -14.89 -19.62 -18.87
CA ILE A 203 -15.55 -19.66 -20.18
C ILE A 203 -16.89 -18.95 -20.07
N HIS A 204 -17.14 -18.00 -20.97
CA HIS A 204 -18.39 -17.25 -21.09
C HIS A 204 -19.30 -17.91 -22.13
N CYS A 205 -20.46 -18.40 -21.68
CA CYS A 205 -21.48 -19.01 -22.53
C CYS A 205 -22.78 -18.20 -22.46
N GLU A 206 -23.41 -17.90 -23.60
CA GLU A 206 -24.65 -17.10 -23.66
C GLU A 206 -25.80 -17.72 -22.85
N ASP A 207 -25.90 -19.05 -22.82
CA ASP A 207 -26.97 -19.75 -22.09
C ASP A 207 -26.64 -20.07 -20.63
N CYS A 208 -25.35 -20.28 -20.32
CA CYS A 208 -24.92 -20.78 -19.02
C CYS A 208 -24.26 -19.71 -18.13
N GLY A 209 -23.91 -18.54 -18.67
CA GLY A 209 -23.13 -17.51 -18.00
C GLY A 209 -21.64 -17.84 -17.93
N ALA A 210 -20.97 -17.37 -16.88
CA ALA A 210 -19.58 -17.69 -16.60
C ALA A 210 -19.44 -19.10 -16.01
N VAL A 211 -18.69 -19.96 -16.67
CA VAL A 211 -18.47 -21.37 -16.31
C VAL A 211 -16.98 -21.61 -16.11
N PRO A 212 -16.55 -22.25 -15.01
CA PRO A 212 -15.14 -22.57 -14.82
C PRO A 212 -14.67 -23.63 -15.83
N VAL A 213 -13.41 -23.52 -16.23
CA VAL A 213 -12.73 -24.59 -17.00
C VAL A 213 -12.63 -25.84 -16.11
N PRO A 214 -12.95 -27.04 -16.61
CA PRO A 214 -12.76 -28.29 -15.88
C PRO A 214 -11.31 -28.52 -15.45
N GLU A 215 -11.10 -29.12 -14.28
CA GLU A 215 -9.77 -29.32 -13.70
C GLU A 215 -8.85 -30.19 -14.58
N ASP A 216 -9.41 -31.20 -15.25
CA ASP A 216 -8.72 -32.08 -16.21
C ASP A 216 -8.34 -31.39 -17.54
N GLN A 217 -8.79 -30.14 -17.73
CA GLN A 217 -8.45 -29.29 -18.88
C GLN A 217 -7.47 -28.17 -18.52
N LEU A 218 -6.96 -28.16 -17.28
CA LEU A 218 -5.88 -27.27 -16.88
C LEU A 218 -4.51 -27.85 -17.32
N PRO A 219 -3.52 -26.98 -17.61
CA PRO A 219 -3.59 -25.52 -17.61
C PRO A 219 -4.27 -24.95 -18.86
N VAL A 220 -4.90 -23.78 -18.73
CA VAL A 220 -5.26 -22.95 -19.89
C VAL A 220 -3.97 -22.28 -20.39
N GLU A 221 -3.38 -22.81 -21.46
CA GLU A 221 -2.12 -22.31 -21.99
C GLU A 221 -2.29 -20.95 -22.68
N LEU A 222 -1.29 -20.08 -22.50
CA LEU A 222 -1.25 -18.79 -23.18
C LEU A 222 -0.97 -19.00 -24.68
N PRO A 223 -1.82 -18.49 -25.59
CA PRO A 223 -1.68 -18.72 -27.03
C PRO A 223 -0.49 -17.97 -27.61
N ARG A 224 0.16 -18.54 -28.63
CA ARG A 224 1.30 -17.90 -29.32
C ARG A 224 0.92 -17.17 -30.59
N ASP A 225 -0.30 -17.37 -31.09
CA ASP A 225 -0.85 -16.81 -32.31
C ASP A 225 -1.61 -15.49 -32.06
N VAL A 226 -1.02 -14.58 -31.27
CA VAL A 226 -1.57 -13.25 -30.96
C VAL A 226 -0.89 -12.14 -31.75
N VAL A 227 -1.58 -11.01 -31.93
CA VAL A 227 -1.07 -9.81 -32.59
C VAL A 227 -0.87 -8.67 -31.58
N PHE A 228 0.31 -8.07 -31.57
CA PHE A 228 0.65 -6.91 -30.74
C PHE A 228 0.63 -5.62 -31.57
N ASP A 229 -0.55 -5.03 -31.77
CA ASP A 229 -0.72 -3.78 -32.51
C ASP A 229 -0.83 -2.53 -31.60
N GLY A 230 -0.76 -2.73 -30.28
CA GLY A 230 -0.88 -1.69 -29.27
C GLY A 230 -2.32 -1.28 -28.94
N LYS A 231 -3.33 -2.01 -29.44
CA LYS A 231 -4.75 -1.74 -29.21
C LYS A 231 -5.43 -2.96 -28.57
N GLY A 232 -6.31 -2.71 -27.61
CA GLY A 232 -7.11 -3.77 -26.97
C GLY A 232 -6.28 -4.82 -26.23
N ASN A 233 -6.91 -5.94 -25.90
CA ASN A 233 -6.26 -7.08 -25.27
C ASN A 233 -5.77 -8.05 -26.36
N PRO A 234 -4.45 -8.34 -26.48
CA PRO A 234 -3.93 -9.19 -27.57
C PRO A 234 -4.56 -10.60 -27.62
N LEU A 235 -5.06 -11.11 -26.51
CA LEU A 235 -5.73 -12.42 -26.46
C LEU A 235 -7.03 -12.46 -27.28
N GLU A 236 -7.64 -11.30 -27.56
CA GLU A 236 -8.81 -11.19 -28.43
C GLU A 236 -8.49 -11.46 -29.91
N THR A 237 -7.21 -11.51 -30.28
CA THR A 237 -6.78 -11.75 -31.67
C THR A 237 -6.56 -13.23 -31.99
N SER A 238 -6.50 -14.10 -30.98
CA SER A 238 -6.31 -15.55 -31.17
C SER A 238 -7.66 -16.27 -31.20
N GLU A 239 -8.18 -16.52 -32.41
CA GLU A 239 -9.42 -17.29 -32.59
C GLU A 239 -9.29 -18.72 -32.04
N SER A 240 -8.09 -19.30 -32.10
CA SER A 240 -7.82 -20.67 -31.63
C SER A 240 -7.91 -20.79 -30.10
N PHE A 241 -7.56 -19.73 -29.38
CA PHE A 241 -7.71 -19.64 -27.93
C PHE A 241 -9.14 -19.33 -27.51
N LEU A 242 -9.76 -18.35 -28.17
CA LEU A 242 -11.06 -17.80 -27.79
C LEU A 242 -12.18 -18.82 -27.92
N ASN A 243 -12.24 -19.52 -29.05
CA ASN A 243 -13.40 -20.30 -29.44
C ASN A 243 -13.33 -21.69 -28.82
N VAL A 244 -14.26 -21.98 -27.91
CA VAL A 244 -14.37 -23.27 -27.23
C VAL A 244 -15.82 -23.68 -27.08
N ASP A 245 -16.07 -24.97 -26.87
CA ASP A 245 -17.40 -25.44 -26.48
C ASP A 245 -17.61 -25.24 -24.97
N CYS A 246 -18.81 -24.85 -24.57
CA CYS A 246 -19.19 -24.73 -23.17
C CYS A 246 -19.13 -26.13 -22.51
N PRO A 247 -18.36 -26.31 -21.42
CA PRO A 247 -18.24 -27.62 -20.78
C PRO A 247 -19.56 -28.09 -20.13
N LYS A 248 -20.52 -27.18 -19.92
CA LYS A 248 -21.83 -27.49 -19.32
C LYS A 248 -22.90 -27.91 -20.34
N CYS A 249 -22.92 -27.31 -21.53
CA CYS A 249 -24.00 -27.52 -22.50
C CYS A 249 -23.53 -27.88 -23.93
N GLY A 250 -22.22 -27.87 -24.20
CA GLY A 250 -21.62 -28.21 -25.49
C GLY A 250 -21.85 -27.19 -26.61
N LYS A 251 -22.46 -26.04 -26.33
CA LYS A 251 -22.67 -24.97 -27.33
C LYS A 251 -21.43 -24.08 -27.46
N PRO A 252 -21.26 -23.37 -28.59
CA PRO A 252 -20.18 -22.39 -28.76
C PRO A 252 -20.14 -21.39 -27.61
N ALA A 253 -18.95 -21.15 -27.09
CA ALA A 253 -18.65 -20.25 -25.99
C ALA A 253 -17.29 -19.58 -26.22
N ARG A 254 -16.94 -18.63 -25.35
CA ARG A 254 -15.69 -17.87 -25.46
C ARG A 254 -14.89 -17.90 -24.17
N ARG A 255 -13.59 -18.15 -24.22
CA ARG A 255 -12.72 -18.01 -23.04
C ARG A 255 -12.67 -16.57 -22.53
N GLU A 256 -12.45 -16.41 -21.23
CA GLU A 256 -12.00 -15.16 -20.64
C GLU A 256 -10.67 -14.75 -21.29
N THR A 257 -10.54 -13.47 -21.63
CA THR A 257 -9.35 -12.91 -22.27
C THR A 257 -8.49 -12.14 -21.30
N ASP A 258 -9.01 -11.77 -20.13
CA ASP A 258 -8.19 -11.19 -19.08
C ASP A 258 -7.25 -12.23 -18.45
N THR A 259 -6.06 -11.77 -18.10
CA THR A 259 -5.07 -12.53 -17.32
C THR A 259 -5.10 -12.12 -15.86
N MET A 260 -4.56 -12.96 -14.98
CA MET A 260 -4.41 -12.66 -13.57
C MET A 260 -3.27 -11.65 -13.33
N ASP A 261 -3.49 -10.76 -12.37
CA ASP A 261 -2.49 -9.87 -11.81
C ASP A 261 -1.30 -10.64 -11.25
N THR A 262 -0.08 -10.15 -11.49
CA THR A 262 1.15 -10.87 -11.11
C THR A 262 1.30 -11.10 -9.61
N PHE A 263 0.57 -10.35 -8.77
CA PHE A 263 0.56 -10.61 -7.34
C PHE A 263 -0.13 -11.93 -6.99
N VAL A 264 -0.99 -12.49 -7.86
CA VAL A 264 -1.55 -13.83 -7.66
C VAL A 264 -0.41 -14.85 -7.57
N ASP A 265 0.49 -14.84 -8.54
CA ASP A 265 1.63 -15.76 -8.59
C ASP A 265 2.57 -15.54 -7.39
N SER A 266 2.84 -14.28 -7.03
CA SER A 266 3.73 -13.96 -5.90
C SER A 266 3.10 -14.19 -4.53
N SER A 267 1.80 -14.48 -4.44
CA SER A 267 1.13 -14.68 -3.15
C SER A 267 1.31 -16.06 -2.54
N TRP A 268 1.89 -17.02 -3.27
CA TRP A 268 2.05 -18.40 -2.77
C TRP A 268 3.34 -19.10 -3.21
N TYR A 269 4.23 -18.42 -3.95
CA TYR A 269 5.48 -19.01 -4.44
C TYR A 269 6.37 -19.62 -3.33
N PHE A 270 6.33 -19.06 -2.11
CA PHE A 270 7.06 -19.58 -0.95
C PHE A 270 6.56 -20.96 -0.51
N LEU A 271 5.26 -21.24 -0.65
CA LEU A 271 4.70 -22.59 -0.45
C LEU A 271 5.15 -23.52 -1.58
N ARG A 272 5.11 -23.05 -2.84
CA ARG A 272 5.56 -23.86 -3.98
C ARG A 272 7.02 -24.28 -3.88
N TYR A 273 7.89 -23.46 -3.28
CA TYR A 273 9.30 -23.83 -3.08
C TYR A 273 9.49 -25.05 -2.19
N THR A 274 8.55 -25.35 -1.29
CA THR A 274 8.64 -26.53 -0.43
C THR A 274 8.57 -27.84 -1.23
N ASP A 275 7.89 -27.81 -2.39
CA ASP A 275 7.65 -28.98 -3.25
C ASP A 275 7.58 -28.60 -4.74
N ALA A 276 8.64 -27.95 -5.23
CA ALA A 276 8.63 -27.25 -6.52
C ALA A 276 8.42 -28.15 -7.75
N ASN A 277 8.72 -29.45 -7.64
CA ASN A 277 8.65 -30.42 -8.73
C ASN A 277 7.37 -31.27 -8.73
N ASN A 278 6.42 -30.99 -7.84
CA ASN A 278 5.15 -31.71 -7.80
C ASN A 278 4.29 -31.37 -9.03
N LEU A 279 4.01 -32.37 -9.86
CA LEU A 279 3.25 -32.20 -11.10
C LEU A 279 1.76 -32.55 -10.94
N GLU A 280 1.36 -33.07 -9.78
CA GLU A 280 -0.01 -33.53 -9.51
C GLU A 280 -0.80 -32.52 -8.67
N GLN A 281 -0.11 -31.77 -7.81
CA GLN A 281 -0.72 -30.82 -6.88
C GLN A 281 0.09 -29.51 -6.82
N TRP A 282 -0.48 -28.53 -6.10
CA TRP A 282 0.16 -27.23 -5.83
C TRP A 282 1.45 -27.42 -5.03
N TYR A 283 1.38 -28.26 -4.00
CA TYR A 283 2.45 -28.77 -3.14
C TYR A 283 1.82 -29.83 -2.22
N ASP A 284 2.62 -30.76 -1.69
CA ASP A 284 2.17 -31.66 -0.62
C ASP A 284 2.02 -30.92 0.72
N SER A 285 0.89 -31.14 1.42
CA SER A 285 0.56 -30.45 2.67
C SER A 285 1.53 -30.75 3.81
N ASP A 286 1.97 -32.02 3.95
CA ASP A 286 2.89 -32.42 5.02
C ASP A 286 4.28 -31.81 4.78
N ILE A 287 4.69 -31.69 3.51
CA ILE A 287 5.94 -31.02 3.14
C ILE A 287 5.87 -29.52 3.41
N ALA A 288 4.75 -28.86 3.07
CA ALA A 288 4.55 -27.45 3.36
C ALA A 288 4.56 -27.17 4.87
N ASP A 289 3.82 -27.96 5.66
CA ASP A 289 3.75 -27.83 7.12
C ASP A 289 5.08 -28.16 7.81
N TYR A 290 5.94 -28.99 7.20
CA TYR A 290 7.29 -29.24 7.71
C TYR A 290 8.22 -28.03 7.57
N TRP A 291 8.18 -27.34 6.43
CA TRP A 291 9.12 -26.25 6.11
C TRP A 291 8.66 -24.88 6.60
N MET A 292 7.35 -24.64 6.61
CA MET A 292 6.79 -23.35 6.94
C MET A 292 6.58 -23.21 8.46
N ASN A 293 6.55 -22.01 9.01
CA ASN A 293 6.59 -20.71 8.32
C ASN A 293 7.99 -20.34 7.83
N VAL A 294 8.09 -19.40 6.88
CA VAL A 294 9.38 -18.80 6.55
C VAL A 294 9.92 -18.10 7.80
N ASP A 295 11.06 -18.56 8.32
CA ASP A 295 11.65 -18.02 9.55
C ASP A 295 12.00 -16.53 9.40
N PHE A 296 12.66 -16.19 8.29
CA PHE A 296 13.13 -14.84 8.01
C PHE A 296 12.86 -14.45 6.56
N TYR A 297 11.99 -13.46 6.37
CA TYR A 297 11.65 -12.91 5.07
C TYR A 297 12.29 -11.52 4.90
N CYS A 298 13.07 -11.34 3.85
CA CYS A 298 13.75 -10.08 3.55
C CYS A 298 13.23 -9.50 2.22
N GLY A 299 12.77 -8.25 2.25
CA GLY A 299 12.23 -7.59 1.06
C GLY A 299 12.13 -6.07 1.21
N GLY A 300 11.80 -5.37 0.13
CA GLY A 300 11.63 -3.91 0.17
C GLY A 300 10.33 -3.47 0.84
N ILE A 301 10.37 -2.35 1.56
CA ILE A 301 9.20 -1.76 2.25
C ILE A 301 8.03 -1.43 1.29
N GLU A 302 8.31 -1.25 -0.01
CA GLU A 302 7.29 -1.01 -1.04
C GLU A 302 6.23 -2.11 -1.13
N HIS A 303 6.53 -3.31 -0.62
CA HIS A 303 5.63 -4.47 -0.67
C HIS A 303 4.68 -4.58 0.53
N ALA A 304 4.75 -3.65 1.48
CA ALA A 304 4.01 -3.70 2.74
C ALA A 304 2.48 -3.70 2.59
N GLN A 305 1.94 -2.95 1.63
CA GLN A 305 0.48 -2.77 1.46
C GLN A 305 -0.15 -3.63 0.36
N MET A 306 0.65 -4.42 -0.37
CA MET A 306 0.18 -5.27 -1.47
C MET A 306 0.63 -6.71 -1.27
N HIS A 307 1.79 -7.08 -1.81
CA HIS A 307 2.36 -8.42 -1.73
C HIS A 307 2.25 -9.07 -0.34
N LEU A 308 2.66 -8.39 0.72
CA LEU A 308 2.58 -8.97 2.07
C LEU A 308 1.15 -9.20 2.54
N ILE A 309 0.19 -8.35 2.16
CA ILE A 309 -1.23 -8.56 2.46
C ILE A 309 -1.78 -9.74 1.65
N TYR A 310 -1.44 -9.82 0.35
CA TYR A 310 -1.91 -10.89 -0.53
C TYR A 310 -1.32 -12.25 -0.18
N ALA A 311 -0.04 -12.32 0.20
CA ALA A 311 0.61 -13.53 0.69
C ALA A 311 -0.07 -14.07 1.96
N ARG A 312 -0.40 -13.17 2.90
CA ARG A 312 -1.15 -13.53 4.12
C ARG A 312 -2.56 -14.01 3.79
N PHE A 313 -3.24 -13.34 2.85
CA PHE A 313 -4.56 -13.76 2.38
C PHE A 313 -4.51 -15.16 1.77
N TYR A 314 -3.61 -15.42 0.82
CA TYR A 314 -3.46 -16.72 0.17
C TYR A 314 -3.13 -17.83 1.16
N THR A 315 -2.21 -17.58 2.10
CA THR A 315 -1.87 -18.54 3.16
C THR A 315 -3.12 -18.92 3.96
N LYS A 316 -3.88 -17.94 4.45
CA LYS A 316 -5.11 -18.22 5.22
C LYS A 316 -6.19 -18.90 4.38
N ALA A 317 -6.35 -18.49 3.12
CA ALA A 317 -7.32 -19.10 2.22
C ALA A 317 -6.99 -20.56 1.91
N LEU A 318 -5.71 -20.88 1.63
CA LEU A 318 -5.27 -22.25 1.37
C LEU A 318 -5.33 -23.13 2.61
N ARG A 319 -5.05 -22.58 3.81
CA ARG A 319 -5.32 -23.24 5.10
C ARG A 319 -6.79 -23.59 5.25
N ASP A 320 -7.69 -22.62 5.03
CA ASP A 320 -9.13 -22.83 5.20
C ASP A 320 -9.71 -23.84 4.18
N LEU A 321 -9.04 -24.02 3.04
CA LEU A 321 -9.31 -25.05 2.05
C LEU A 321 -8.66 -26.42 2.38
N GLY A 322 -7.84 -26.50 3.43
CA GLY A 322 -7.21 -27.75 3.89
C GLY A 322 -5.89 -28.10 3.20
N PHE A 323 -5.25 -27.18 2.50
CA PHE A 323 -3.96 -27.45 1.82
C PHE A 323 -2.75 -27.40 2.75
N HIS A 324 -2.89 -26.86 3.96
CA HIS A 324 -1.87 -26.83 5.02
C HIS A 324 -2.50 -26.38 6.35
N SER A 325 -1.73 -26.36 7.44
CA SER A 325 -2.18 -25.90 8.76
C SER A 325 -1.62 -24.53 9.18
N ILE A 326 -0.80 -23.90 8.31
CA ILE A 326 -0.14 -22.61 8.55
C ILE A 326 -1.11 -21.40 8.58
N ASP A 327 -0.93 -20.51 9.55
CA ASP A 327 -1.73 -19.29 9.71
C ASP A 327 -1.09 -18.04 9.09
N GLU A 328 0.22 -17.86 9.21
CA GLU A 328 0.96 -16.67 8.76
C GLU A 328 2.23 -17.13 8.03
N PRO A 329 2.54 -16.62 6.82
CA PRO A 329 3.62 -17.18 6.01
C PRO A 329 5.03 -16.79 6.48
N PHE A 330 5.19 -15.68 7.21
CA PHE A 330 6.48 -15.11 7.55
C PHE A 330 6.55 -14.84 9.07
N ASN A 331 7.52 -15.47 9.77
CA ASN A 331 7.72 -15.28 11.21
C ASN A 331 8.40 -13.94 11.50
N GLU A 332 9.53 -13.69 10.85
CA GLU A 332 10.26 -12.43 10.93
C GLU A 332 10.34 -11.76 9.56
N LEU A 333 10.16 -10.43 9.55
CA LEU A 333 10.20 -9.61 8.35
C LEU A 333 11.26 -8.52 8.51
N LEU A 334 12.26 -8.51 7.62
CA LEU A 334 13.18 -7.39 7.46
C LEU A 334 12.81 -6.61 6.19
N CYS A 335 12.37 -5.37 6.39
CA CYS A 335 12.19 -4.44 5.29
C CYS A 335 13.50 -3.69 5.01
N GLN A 336 14.20 -4.10 3.96
CA GLN A 336 15.47 -3.50 3.60
C GLN A 336 15.29 -2.07 3.08
N GLY A 337 16.25 -1.20 3.39
CA GLY A 337 16.30 0.14 2.85
C GLY A 337 16.63 0.16 1.36
N MET A 338 16.32 1.27 0.71
CA MET A 338 16.53 1.41 -0.73
C MET A 338 17.99 1.74 -1.05
N VAL A 339 18.49 1.15 -2.13
CA VAL A 339 19.74 1.58 -2.75
C VAL A 339 19.45 2.72 -3.70
N ASN A 340 20.10 3.86 -3.46
CA ASN A 340 19.88 5.09 -4.19
C ASN A 340 21.11 5.49 -5.02
N LYS A 341 20.86 6.26 -6.08
CA LYS A 341 21.89 6.95 -6.86
C LYS A 341 21.34 8.29 -7.34
N GLY A 342 22.25 9.25 -7.51
CA GLY A 342 21.93 10.57 -8.05
C GLY A 342 21.11 10.49 -9.34
N ALA A 343 20.05 11.29 -9.40
CA ALA A 343 19.23 11.50 -10.59
C ALA A 343 18.89 12.99 -10.73
N PRO A 344 18.69 13.50 -11.96
CA PRO A 344 18.30 14.88 -12.18
C PRO A 344 16.98 15.23 -11.46
N PHE A 345 16.93 16.40 -10.83
CA PHE A 345 15.77 16.86 -10.07
C PHE A 345 15.42 18.31 -10.44
N CYS A 346 14.14 18.55 -10.73
CA CYS A 346 13.62 19.89 -10.94
C CYS A 346 12.96 20.40 -9.66
N GLU A 347 13.52 21.47 -9.10
CA GLU A 347 13.03 22.07 -7.86
C GLU A 347 11.66 22.76 -8.06
N THR A 348 11.50 23.49 -9.17
CA THR A 348 10.25 24.18 -9.55
C THR A 348 9.08 23.21 -9.71
N CYS A 349 9.28 22.12 -10.44
CA CYS A 349 8.23 21.12 -10.68
C CYS A 349 8.14 20.08 -9.56
N SER A 350 9.13 20.01 -8.68
CA SER A 350 9.28 18.97 -7.65
C SER A 350 9.24 17.54 -8.23
N VAL A 351 9.91 17.33 -9.38
CA VAL A 351 9.97 16.03 -10.07
C VAL A 351 11.40 15.53 -10.22
N THR A 352 11.58 14.22 -10.01
CA THR A 352 12.81 13.50 -10.35
C THR A 352 12.71 12.97 -11.77
N LEU A 353 13.73 13.21 -12.58
CA LEU A 353 13.75 12.90 -14.00
C LEU A 353 14.79 11.79 -14.31
N PRO A 354 14.63 11.07 -15.42
CA PRO A 354 15.62 10.10 -15.86
C PRO A 354 17.00 10.73 -16.14
N VAL A 355 18.07 9.96 -15.94
CA VAL A 355 19.48 10.41 -16.08
C VAL A 355 19.81 10.93 -17.49
N ILE A 356 19.02 10.59 -18.50
CA ILE A 356 19.17 11.14 -19.87
C ILE A 356 18.97 12.65 -19.93
N HIS A 357 18.30 13.25 -18.93
CA HIS A 357 18.13 14.69 -18.80
C HIS A 357 19.25 15.37 -17.99
N ALA A 358 20.26 14.62 -17.56
CA ALA A 358 21.39 15.21 -16.83
C ALA A 358 22.09 16.26 -17.70
N GLY A 359 22.25 17.47 -17.16
CA GLY A 359 22.87 18.59 -17.87
C GLY A 359 21.97 19.31 -18.88
N SER A 360 20.71 18.88 -19.08
CA SER A 360 19.71 19.63 -19.84
C SER A 360 18.78 20.43 -18.91
N PRO A 361 18.09 21.48 -19.42
CA PRO A 361 16.97 22.10 -18.71
C PRO A 361 15.83 21.11 -18.45
N CYS A 362 14.96 21.43 -17.49
CA CYS A 362 13.76 20.63 -17.21
C CYS A 362 12.84 20.58 -18.44
N PRO A 363 12.42 19.39 -18.92
CA PRO A 363 11.54 19.26 -20.08
C PRO A 363 10.12 19.80 -19.86
N HIS A 364 9.76 20.15 -18.61
CA HIS A 364 8.44 20.67 -18.26
C HIS A 364 8.39 22.19 -18.10
N CYS A 365 9.49 22.81 -17.66
CA CYS A 365 9.50 24.22 -17.26
C CYS A 365 10.80 24.98 -17.61
N ASP A 366 11.72 24.35 -18.34
CA ASP A 366 13.02 24.89 -18.79
C ASP A 366 13.94 25.41 -17.67
N SER A 367 13.61 25.14 -16.39
CA SER A 367 14.46 25.50 -15.27
C SER A 367 15.71 24.60 -15.22
N PRO A 368 16.86 25.09 -14.73
CA PRO A 368 18.04 24.26 -14.51
C PRO A 368 17.73 23.06 -13.62
N LEU A 369 18.31 21.90 -13.92
CA LEU A 369 18.17 20.70 -13.11
C LEU A 369 19.31 20.60 -12.09
N GLY A 370 18.95 20.33 -10.84
CA GLY A 370 19.87 19.88 -9.81
C GLY A 370 20.02 18.36 -9.82
N GLU A 371 20.68 17.81 -8.81
CA GLU A 371 20.78 16.38 -8.57
C GLU A 371 20.17 16.04 -7.21
N ARG A 372 19.45 14.92 -7.14
CA ARG A 372 18.90 14.39 -5.88
C ARG A 372 19.17 12.89 -5.80
N SER A 373 19.43 12.40 -4.60
CA SER A 373 19.44 10.95 -4.33
C SER A 373 18.04 10.37 -4.56
N ALA A 374 17.97 9.35 -5.43
CA ALA A 374 16.73 8.67 -5.78
C ALA A 374 16.93 7.16 -5.84
N LYS A 375 15.88 6.39 -5.54
CA LYS A 375 15.86 4.93 -5.67
C LYS A 375 16.38 4.52 -7.05
N MET A 376 17.29 3.55 -7.09
CA MET A 376 17.73 2.96 -8.35
C MET A 376 16.54 2.31 -9.07
N SER A 377 16.29 2.70 -10.32
CA SER A 377 15.22 2.13 -11.13
C SER A 377 15.53 2.18 -12.63
N LYS A 378 15.01 1.20 -13.37
CA LYS A 378 15.16 1.17 -14.84
C LYS A 378 14.54 2.42 -15.50
N SER A 379 13.42 2.91 -14.96
CA SER A 379 12.73 4.10 -15.47
C SER A 379 13.55 5.38 -15.34
N LEU A 380 14.34 5.51 -14.26
CA LEU A 380 15.24 6.65 -14.10
C LEU A 380 16.59 6.43 -14.80
N GLY A 381 16.95 5.19 -15.13
CA GLY A 381 18.25 4.85 -15.72
C GLY A 381 19.44 5.05 -14.77
N ASN A 382 19.20 5.27 -13.48
CA ASN A 382 20.22 5.48 -12.44
C ASN A 382 20.73 4.18 -11.80
N THR A 383 20.47 3.02 -12.41
CA THR A 383 20.91 1.71 -11.91
C THR A 383 22.40 1.50 -12.13
N VAL A 384 23.08 0.91 -11.15
CA VAL A 384 24.44 0.38 -11.33
C VAL A 384 24.36 -1.11 -11.58
N SER A 385 25.04 -1.60 -12.62
CA SER A 385 25.14 -3.04 -12.84
C SER A 385 26.13 -3.64 -11.84
N PRO A 386 25.70 -4.61 -11.00
CA PRO A 386 26.63 -5.31 -10.12
C PRO A 386 27.66 -6.12 -10.91
N GLU A 387 27.34 -6.59 -12.12
CA GLU A 387 28.24 -7.42 -12.94
C GLU A 387 29.55 -6.70 -13.25
N GLN A 388 29.47 -5.44 -13.68
CA GLN A 388 30.65 -4.62 -13.97
C GLN A 388 31.54 -4.46 -12.73
N MET A 389 30.92 -4.29 -11.56
CA MET A 389 31.64 -4.13 -10.29
C MET A 389 32.26 -5.45 -9.82
N ILE A 390 31.57 -6.57 -10.06
CA ILE A 390 32.07 -7.91 -9.76
C ILE A 390 33.25 -8.26 -10.66
N GLU A 391 33.20 -7.94 -11.96
CA GLU A 391 34.31 -8.15 -12.89
C GLU A 391 35.56 -7.35 -12.47
N GLN A 392 35.36 -6.11 -12.01
CA GLN A 392 36.47 -5.23 -11.64
C GLN A 392 37.05 -5.54 -10.25
N PHE A 393 36.22 -5.79 -9.25
CA PHE A 393 36.64 -5.86 -7.84
C PHE A 393 36.39 -7.22 -7.16
N GLY A 394 35.71 -8.14 -7.82
CA GLY A 394 35.29 -9.43 -7.28
C GLY A 394 34.00 -9.36 -6.47
N ALA A 395 33.28 -10.50 -6.40
CA ALA A 395 31.99 -10.60 -5.74
C ALA A 395 32.05 -10.26 -4.24
N ASP A 396 33.09 -10.72 -3.54
CA ASP A 396 33.22 -10.49 -2.09
C ASP A 396 33.42 -9.01 -1.75
N THR A 397 34.15 -8.25 -2.59
CA THR A 397 34.28 -6.80 -2.41
C THR A 397 32.92 -6.11 -2.51
N VAL A 398 32.11 -6.48 -3.50
CA VAL A 398 30.78 -5.88 -3.71
C VAL A 398 29.84 -6.26 -2.55
N ARG A 399 29.88 -7.52 -2.09
CA ARG A 399 29.12 -7.98 -0.91
C ARG A 399 29.54 -7.21 0.34
N LEU A 400 30.84 -7.09 0.60
CA LEU A 400 31.37 -6.36 1.75
C LEU A 400 30.90 -4.90 1.74
N PHE A 401 31.01 -4.24 0.58
CA PHE A 401 30.52 -2.87 0.40
C PHE A 401 29.04 -2.75 0.75
N ILE A 402 28.18 -3.60 0.18
CA ILE A 402 26.72 -3.55 0.42
C ILE A 402 26.41 -3.76 1.92
N LEU A 403 27.05 -4.75 2.55
CA LEU A 403 26.81 -5.07 3.96
C LEU A 403 27.35 -4.02 4.94
N PHE A 404 28.36 -3.24 4.54
CA PHE A 404 28.99 -2.25 5.42
C PHE A 404 28.46 -0.82 5.22
N ALA A 405 27.97 -0.50 4.02
CA ALA A 405 27.59 0.85 3.65
C ALA A 405 26.50 1.45 4.56
N ALA A 406 25.48 0.65 4.92
CA ALA A 406 24.42 1.05 5.83
C ALA A 406 23.91 -0.15 6.64
N ASN A 407 23.15 0.13 7.70
CA ASN A 407 22.37 -0.91 8.37
C ASN A 407 21.26 -1.41 7.39
N PRO A 408 20.91 -2.71 7.36
CA PRO A 408 19.97 -3.25 6.36
C PRO A 408 18.64 -2.52 6.23
N THR A 409 18.08 -1.97 7.32
CA THR A 409 16.80 -1.24 7.28
C THR A 409 16.95 0.22 6.85
N ALA A 410 18.17 0.74 6.79
CA ALA A 410 18.47 2.09 6.33
C ALA A 410 18.73 2.07 4.82
N GLY A 411 18.29 3.12 4.13
CA GLY A 411 18.69 3.34 2.74
C GLY A 411 20.19 3.64 2.65
N MET A 412 20.78 3.39 1.49
CA MET A 412 22.18 3.72 1.20
C MET A 412 22.31 4.43 -0.15
N ASP A 413 23.24 5.37 -0.22
CA ASP A 413 23.69 5.94 -1.48
C ASP A 413 24.84 5.10 -2.03
N TRP A 414 24.73 4.72 -3.30
CA TRP A 414 25.80 4.01 -3.98
C TRP A 414 27.02 4.90 -4.15
N SER A 415 28.21 4.38 -3.84
CA SER A 415 29.48 5.10 -3.93
C SER A 415 30.59 4.19 -4.48
N ASP A 416 31.07 4.50 -5.69
CA ASP A 416 32.16 3.76 -6.33
C ASP A 416 33.46 3.84 -5.50
N SER A 417 33.74 5.00 -4.90
CA SER A 417 34.91 5.18 -4.02
C SER A 417 34.83 4.36 -2.73
N ALA A 418 33.60 4.11 -2.23
CA ALA A 418 33.40 3.19 -1.12
C ALA A 418 33.64 1.72 -1.55
N VAL A 419 33.26 1.32 -2.77
CA VAL A 419 33.59 -0.01 -3.32
C VAL A 419 35.11 -0.19 -3.36
N GLU A 420 35.84 0.78 -3.90
CA GLU A 420 37.32 0.75 -3.94
C GLU A 420 37.95 0.68 -2.55
N ALA A 421 37.37 1.37 -1.55
CA ALA A 421 37.83 1.29 -0.17
C ALA A 421 37.64 -0.11 0.43
N ASN A 422 36.49 -0.75 0.18
CA ASN A 422 36.23 -2.13 0.60
C ASN A 422 37.12 -3.14 -0.14
N HIS A 423 37.50 -2.85 -1.40
CA HIS A 423 38.45 -3.70 -2.13
C HIS A 423 39.81 -3.78 -1.43
N ARG A 424 40.31 -2.64 -0.94
CA ARG A 424 41.58 -2.59 -0.20
C ARG A 424 41.52 -3.40 1.10
N VAL A 425 40.37 -3.41 1.78
CA VAL A 425 40.14 -4.24 2.97
C VAL A 425 40.21 -5.72 2.60
N MET A 426 39.56 -6.14 1.51
CA MET A 426 39.62 -7.52 1.02
C MET A 426 41.06 -7.95 0.67
N GLN A 427 41.82 -7.09 -0.01
CA GLN A 427 43.23 -7.35 -0.31
C GLN A 427 44.08 -7.49 0.96
N GLN A 428 43.81 -6.69 1.99
CA GLN A 428 44.48 -6.82 3.28
C GLN A 428 44.12 -8.13 3.98
N LEU A 429 42.84 -8.52 3.99
CA LEU A 429 42.40 -9.78 4.59
C LEU A 429 43.01 -11.00 3.90
N GLN A 430 43.20 -10.94 2.58
CA GLN A 430 43.83 -12.01 1.80
C GLN A 430 45.23 -12.36 2.31
N THR A 431 46.03 -11.37 2.74
CA THR A 431 47.41 -11.58 3.18
C THR A 431 47.54 -11.97 4.65
N MET A 432 46.46 -11.89 5.43
CA MET A 432 46.49 -12.15 6.87
C MET A 432 46.88 -13.58 7.25
N PRO A 433 46.35 -14.64 6.63
CA PRO A 433 46.73 -16.01 7.00
C PRO A 433 48.24 -16.22 6.94
N ASP A 434 48.90 -15.75 5.88
CA ASP A 434 50.36 -15.87 5.73
C ASP A 434 51.11 -15.07 6.80
N GLN A 435 50.64 -13.85 7.13
CA GLN A 435 51.21 -13.04 8.22
C GLN A 435 51.11 -13.78 9.56
N LEU A 436 49.93 -14.33 9.88
CA LEU A 436 49.67 -15.03 11.14
C LEU A 436 50.48 -16.34 11.25
N LEU A 437 50.54 -17.12 10.17
CA LEU A 437 51.33 -18.36 10.12
C LEU A 437 52.84 -18.11 10.17
N GLY A 438 53.28 -16.93 9.73
CA GLY A 438 54.66 -16.48 9.84
C GLY A 438 55.12 -16.11 11.26
N TRP A 439 54.20 -15.97 12.21
CA TRP A 439 54.55 -15.68 13.60
C TRP A 439 55.26 -16.87 14.25
N ASN A 440 56.54 -16.68 14.60
CA ASN A 440 57.42 -17.75 15.11
C ASN A 440 58.08 -17.41 16.46
N LYS A 441 57.62 -16.34 17.13
CA LYS A 441 58.12 -15.96 18.45
C LYS A 441 57.58 -16.91 19.53
N PRO A 442 58.33 -17.17 20.61
CA PRO A 442 57.82 -17.95 21.74
C PRO A 442 56.66 -17.20 22.43
N ALA A 443 55.78 -17.96 23.09
CA ALA A 443 54.62 -17.41 23.76
C ALA A 443 54.99 -16.31 24.78
N HIS A 444 54.20 -15.24 24.79
CA HIS A 444 54.38 -14.08 25.66
C HIS A 444 53.11 -13.79 26.47
N SER A 445 53.21 -13.01 27.54
CA SER A 445 52.04 -12.65 28.35
C SER A 445 50.99 -11.84 27.58
N ILE A 446 51.40 -11.15 26.51
CA ILE A 446 50.51 -10.36 25.64
C ILE A 446 49.57 -11.24 24.81
N ASP A 447 49.94 -12.50 24.55
CA ASP A 447 49.13 -13.45 23.81
C ASP A 447 47.81 -13.73 24.55
N THR A 448 47.82 -13.64 25.88
CA THR A 448 46.60 -13.75 26.71
C THR A 448 45.62 -12.61 26.41
N TRP A 449 46.14 -11.39 26.21
CA TRP A 449 45.32 -10.26 25.79
C TRP A 449 44.74 -10.50 24.39
N MET A 450 45.55 -10.99 23.45
CA MET A 450 45.09 -11.25 22.07
C MET A 450 43.99 -12.32 22.03
N LEU A 451 44.17 -13.43 22.77
CA LEU A 451 43.15 -14.48 22.89
C LEU A 451 41.86 -13.96 23.53
N ALA A 452 41.96 -13.13 24.57
CA ALA A 452 40.79 -12.50 25.19
C ALA A 452 40.08 -11.55 24.21
N ARG A 453 40.86 -10.78 23.43
CA ARG A 453 40.34 -9.84 22.43
C ARG A 453 39.63 -10.57 21.30
N LEU A 454 40.20 -11.65 20.77
CA LEU A 454 39.56 -12.48 19.74
C LEU A 454 38.24 -13.11 20.24
N ARG A 455 38.19 -13.62 21.47
CA ARG A 455 36.94 -14.12 22.08
C ARG A 455 35.89 -13.02 22.20
N GLN A 456 36.29 -11.82 22.58
CA GLN A 456 35.39 -10.67 22.62
C GLN A 456 34.86 -10.33 21.23
N ARG A 457 35.70 -10.35 20.18
CA ARG A 457 35.24 -10.12 18.79
C ARG A 457 34.28 -11.18 18.31
N LEU A 458 34.55 -12.45 18.62
CA LEU A 458 33.65 -13.55 18.27
C LEU A 458 32.27 -13.35 18.92
N GLN A 459 32.21 -12.99 20.20
CA GLN A 459 30.95 -12.73 20.88
C GLN A 459 30.20 -11.55 20.26
N GLN A 460 30.88 -10.44 20.03
CA GLN A 460 30.28 -9.24 19.41
C GLN A 460 29.76 -9.52 17.99
N TRP A 461 30.48 -10.32 17.23
CA TRP A 461 30.06 -10.74 15.90
C TRP A 461 28.84 -11.66 15.97
N SER A 462 28.83 -12.65 16.86
CA SER A 462 27.67 -13.54 17.07
C SER A 462 26.43 -12.74 17.45
N ASP A 463 26.55 -11.86 18.45
CA ASP A 463 25.43 -11.02 18.92
C ASP A 463 24.87 -10.13 17.81
N ALA A 464 25.74 -9.64 16.91
CA ALA A 464 25.33 -8.83 15.76
C ALA A 464 24.62 -9.66 14.68
N MET A 465 25.15 -10.85 14.38
CA MET A 465 24.54 -11.79 13.42
C MET A 465 23.17 -12.27 13.90
N ASP A 466 23.04 -12.60 15.20
CA ASP A 466 21.79 -13.05 15.82
C ASP A 466 20.68 -11.99 15.80
N ARG A 467 21.04 -10.72 15.61
CA ARG A 467 20.10 -9.58 15.50
C ARG A 467 20.03 -8.99 14.10
N TYR A 468 20.64 -9.65 13.12
CA TYR A 468 20.72 -9.17 11.74
C TYR A 468 21.37 -7.77 11.59
N ASP A 469 22.20 -7.35 12.54
CA ASP A 469 23.01 -6.13 12.42
C ASP A 469 24.27 -6.43 11.59
N LEU A 470 24.04 -6.65 10.29
CA LEU A 470 25.08 -7.10 9.35
C LEU A 470 26.22 -6.09 9.25
N ARG A 471 25.93 -4.80 9.38
CA ARG A 471 26.96 -3.75 9.38
C ARG A 471 27.89 -3.89 10.58
N ARG A 472 27.34 -4.10 11.78
CA ARG A 472 28.16 -4.32 12.97
C ARG A 472 28.94 -5.64 12.90
N ALA A 473 28.33 -6.70 12.36
CA ALA A 473 29.02 -7.96 12.14
C ALA A 473 30.22 -7.77 11.19
N VAL A 474 30.05 -7.04 10.09
CA VAL A 474 31.16 -6.68 9.19
C VAL A 474 32.21 -5.85 9.91
N GLU A 475 31.82 -4.82 10.66
CA GLU A 475 32.75 -4.00 11.43
C GLU A 475 33.62 -4.86 12.35
N CYS A 476 33.02 -5.77 13.11
CA CYS A 476 33.72 -6.70 14.00
C CYS A 476 34.72 -7.60 13.26
N SER A 477 34.31 -8.18 12.13
CA SER A 477 35.07 -9.23 11.43
C SER A 477 36.10 -8.69 10.43
N HIS A 478 35.81 -7.62 9.70
CA HIS A 478 36.64 -7.13 8.59
C HIS A 478 37.48 -5.90 8.95
N TYR A 479 37.17 -5.20 10.05
CA TYR A 479 37.86 -3.97 10.44
C TYR A 479 38.46 -4.05 11.84
N ASP A 480 37.63 -4.35 12.83
CA ASP A 480 38.01 -4.38 14.24
C ASP A 480 39.03 -5.50 14.52
N MET A 481 38.77 -6.71 14.01
CA MET A 481 39.72 -7.84 14.10
C MET A 481 41.04 -7.51 13.42
N VAL A 482 41.00 -6.91 12.23
CA VAL A 482 42.17 -6.50 11.45
C VAL A 482 43.03 -5.50 12.23
N LYS A 483 42.39 -4.53 12.88
CA LYS A 483 43.06 -3.56 13.75
C LYS A 483 43.73 -4.23 14.95
N ASP A 484 43.03 -5.15 15.61
CA ASP A 484 43.56 -5.89 16.76
C ASP A 484 44.77 -6.76 16.34
N ILE A 485 44.72 -7.43 15.18
CA ILE A 485 45.82 -8.22 14.60
C ILE A 485 47.03 -7.35 14.24
N ASN A 486 46.81 -6.19 13.62
CA ASN A 486 47.91 -5.29 13.23
C ASN A 486 48.58 -4.61 14.43
N TRP A 487 47.84 -4.44 15.53
CA TRP A 487 48.37 -3.85 16.77
C TRP A 487 49.25 -4.85 17.53
N TYR A 488 48.86 -6.13 17.53
CA TYR A 488 49.59 -7.24 18.13
C TYR A 488 50.86 -7.58 17.32
#